data_AF-A0A831X5E1-F1
#
_entry.id   AF-A0A831X5E1-F1
#
_cell.length_a   1.000
_cell.length_b   1.000
_cell.length_c   1.000
_cell.angle_alpha   90.00
_cell.angle_beta   90.00
_cell.angle_gamma   90.00
#
_symmetry.space_group_name_H-M   'P 1'
#
loop_
_entity.id
_entity.type
_entity.pdbx_description
1 polymer ?
#
loop_
_entity_poly.entity_id
_entity_poly.type
_entity_poly.pdbx_seq_one_letter_code
_entity_poly.pdbx_strand_id
1 'polypeptide(L)'
;MNRVERISNNIAYRIHANTENSSSVAVLSFALINLINFSIIIAIVLIVCAITGDLLNGLIASLALPVLRYFSGGLHFKSSHVCNVISAGMVLISVYISVQFYWTGFLIMVVSATILAFNAPSGIKRSKIPSKYYPVLTAIVFAA
;
A
#
# COMPACT_ATOMS: atom_id res chain seq x y z
N MET A 1 11.57 -2.77 -18.73
CA MET A 1 10.85 -3.74 -17.87
C MET A 1 11.71 -4.03 -16.66
N ASN A 2 11.24 -3.68 -15.46
CA ASN A 2 11.96 -3.98 -14.21
C ASN A 2 11.95 -5.49 -13.91
N ARG A 3 12.85 -5.96 -13.03
CA ARG A 3 12.92 -7.39 -12.64
C ARG A 3 11.58 -7.90 -12.10
N VAL A 4 10.90 -7.08 -11.30
CA VAL A 4 9.58 -7.38 -10.73
C VAL A 4 8.53 -7.59 -11.84
N GLU A 5 8.51 -6.74 -12.86
CA GLU A 5 7.56 -6.86 -13.99
C GLU A 5 7.80 -8.13 -14.79
N ARG A 6 9.08 -8.49 -15.02
CA ARG A 6 9.44 -9.71 -15.76
C ARG A 6 9.00 -10.97 -14.99
N ILE A 7 9.26 -11.02 -13.68
CA ILE A 7 8.84 -12.15 -12.83
C ILE A 7 7.31 -12.23 -12.80
N SER A 8 6.64 -11.10 -12.59
CA SER A 8 5.17 -11.03 -12.53
C SER A 8 4.52 -11.48 -13.83
N ASN A 9 5.02 -11.04 -14.98
CA ASN A 9 4.53 -11.48 -16.29
C ASN A 9 4.71 -12.99 -16.48
N ASN A 10 5.88 -13.53 -16.16
CA ASN A 10 6.15 -14.97 -16.31
C ASN A 10 5.21 -15.81 -15.44
N ILE A 11 5.00 -15.40 -14.18
CA ILE A 11 4.04 -16.07 -13.28
C ILE A 11 2.61 -15.92 -13.81
N ALA A 12 2.24 -14.74 -14.30
CA ALA A 12 0.90 -14.50 -14.86
C ALA A 12 0.61 -15.40 -16.07
N TYR A 13 1.55 -15.54 -17.00
CA TYR A 13 1.40 -16.46 -18.13
C TYR A 13 1.23 -17.91 -17.68
N ARG A 14 2.02 -18.36 -16.70
CA ARG A 14 1.91 -19.73 -16.17
C ARG A 14 0.57 -19.99 -15.49
N ILE A 15 0.08 -19.07 -14.67
CA ILE A 15 -1.21 -19.21 -14.02
C ILE A 15 -2.33 -19.21 -15.07
N HIS A 16 -2.29 -18.28 -16.04
CA HIS A 16 -3.32 -18.20 -17.07
C HIS A 16 -3.39 -19.47 -17.92
N ALA A 17 -2.23 -20.05 -18.26
CA ALA A 17 -2.15 -21.28 -19.05
C ALA A 17 -2.62 -22.54 -18.30
N ASN A 18 -2.57 -22.56 -16.97
CA ASN A 18 -2.89 -23.74 -16.15
C ASN A 18 -4.23 -23.61 -15.38
N THR A 19 -4.93 -22.49 -15.51
CA THR A 19 -6.16 -22.23 -14.76
C THR A 19 -7.30 -21.89 -15.71
N GLU A 20 -8.27 -22.78 -15.80
CA GLU A 20 -9.50 -22.57 -16.55
C GLU A 20 -10.29 -21.38 -15.97
N ASN A 21 -10.84 -20.51 -16.82
CA ASN A 21 -11.53 -19.26 -16.44
C ASN A 21 -10.70 -18.24 -15.65
N SER A 22 -9.37 -18.25 -15.78
CA SER A 22 -8.52 -17.22 -15.17
C SER A 22 -8.73 -15.82 -15.76
N SER A 23 -8.43 -14.80 -14.96
CA SER A 23 -8.38 -13.41 -15.45
C SER A 23 -7.31 -13.23 -16.53
N SER A 24 -7.41 -12.15 -17.30
CA SER A 24 -6.41 -11.86 -18.34
C SER A 24 -4.99 -11.74 -17.76
N VAL A 25 -3.99 -12.13 -18.55
CA VAL A 25 -2.57 -12.04 -18.17
C VAL A 25 -2.20 -10.63 -17.71
N ALA A 26 -2.78 -9.59 -18.33
CA ALA A 26 -2.55 -8.20 -17.94
C ALA A 26 -3.05 -7.89 -16.51
N VAL A 27 -4.26 -8.34 -16.16
CA VAL A 27 -4.82 -8.15 -14.82
C VAL A 27 -4.01 -8.92 -13.78
N LEU A 28 -3.64 -10.15 -14.11
CA LEU A 28 -2.88 -11.01 -13.21
C LEU A 28 -1.45 -10.50 -12.98
N SER A 29 -0.79 -10.05 -14.04
CA SER A 29 0.54 -9.42 -13.95
C SER A 29 0.48 -8.16 -13.09
N PHE A 30 -0.53 -7.30 -13.28
CA PHE A 30 -0.72 -6.11 -12.44
C PHE A 30 -0.89 -6.47 -10.96
N ALA A 31 -1.71 -7.48 -10.65
CA ALA A 31 -1.90 -7.94 -9.28
C ALA A 31 -0.60 -8.50 -8.67
N LEU A 32 0.16 -9.29 -9.43
CA LEU A 32 1.44 -9.86 -9.00
C LEU A 32 2.52 -8.79 -8.78
N ILE A 33 2.59 -7.77 -9.64
CA ILE A 33 3.50 -6.63 -9.46
C ILE A 33 3.22 -5.94 -8.12
N ASN A 34 1.94 -5.68 -7.82
CA ASN A 34 1.56 -5.07 -6.56
C ASN A 34 1.88 -5.97 -5.36
N LEU A 35 1.57 -7.27 -5.45
CA LEU A 35 1.84 -8.23 -4.39
C LEU A 35 3.35 -8.34 -4.09
N ILE A 36 4.18 -8.49 -5.12
CA ILE A 36 5.63 -8.63 -4.96
C ILE A 36 6.25 -7.36 -4.39
N ASN A 37 5.90 -6.19 -4.93
CA ASN A 37 6.38 -4.92 -4.39
C ASN A 37 5.97 -4.71 -2.94
N PHE A 38 4.73 -5.08 -2.61
CA PHE A 38 4.24 -5.00 -1.25
C PHE A 38 5.02 -5.90 -0.28
N SER A 39 5.25 -7.17 -0.65
CA SER A 39 6.06 -8.09 0.14
C SER A 39 7.50 -7.59 0.33
N ILE A 40 8.09 -6.97 -0.69
CA ILE A 40 9.43 -6.37 -0.60
C ILE A 40 9.43 -5.23 0.42
N ILE A 41 8.43 -4.34 0.41
CA ILE A 41 8.35 -3.22 1.36
C ILE A 41 8.25 -3.75 2.80
N ILE A 42 7.34 -4.70 3.07
CA ILE A 42 7.20 -5.29 4.40
C ILE A 42 8.52 -5.93 4.84
N ALA A 43 9.15 -6.72 3.97
CA ALA A 43 10.41 -7.38 4.30
C ALA A 43 11.51 -6.38 4.67
N ILE A 44 11.66 -5.30 3.88
CA ILE A 44 12.64 -4.25 4.18
C ILE A 44 12.36 -3.61 5.54
N VAL A 45 11.10 -3.22 5.80
CA VAL A 45 10.73 -2.57 7.07
C VAL A 45 10.99 -3.49 8.25
N LEU A 46 10.54 -4.74 8.18
CA LEU A 46 10.71 -5.70 9.27
C LEU A 46 12.18 -6.05 9.52
N ILE A 47 13.01 -6.14 8.48
CA ILE A 47 14.45 -6.36 8.63
C ILE A 47 15.08 -5.19 9.39
N VAL A 48 14.77 -3.95 8.99
CA VAL A 48 15.32 -2.76 9.67
C VAL A 48 14.85 -2.70 11.13
N CYS A 49 13.55 -2.89 11.38
CA CYS A 49 13.00 -2.88 12.73
C CYS A 49 13.50 -4.05 13.60
N ALA A 50 13.78 -5.21 13.02
CA ALA A 50 14.42 -6.31 13.74
C ALA A 50 15.85 -5.95 14.17
N ILE A 51 16.61 -5.23 13.33
CA ILE A 51 17.98 -4.81 13.62
C ILE A 51 18.01 -3.71 14.69
N THR A 52 17.04 -2.78 14.71
CA THR A 52 17.00 -1.71 15.72
C THR A 52 16.32 -2.11 17.03
N GLY A 53 15.60 -3.24 17.06
CA GLY A 53 14.84 -3.69 18.23
C GLY A 53 13.39 -3.23 18.28
N ASP A 54 12.87 -2.58 17.24
CA ASP A 54 11.51 -2.02 17.16
C ASP A 54 10.54 -2.89 16.34
N LEU A 55 10.71 -4.21 16.39
CA LEU A 55 9.97 -5.14 15.52
C LEU A 55 8.44 -5.00 15.65
N LEU A 56 7.93 -4.73 16.85
CA LEU A 56 6.48 -4.55 17.07
C LEU A 56 5.96 -3.30 16.37
N ASN A 57 6.66 -2.17 16.49
CA ASN A 57 6.31 -0.93 15.80
C ASN A 57 6.38 -1.10 14.28
N GLY A 58 7.42 -1.80 13.79
CA GLY A 58 7.55 -2.17 12.39
C GLY A 58 6.40 -3.03 11.88
N LEU A 59 5.92 -4.00 12.68
CA LEU A 59 4.80 -4.87 12.34
C LEU A 59 3.48 -4.08 12.25
N ILE A 60 3.20 -3.24 13.25
CA ILE A 60 2.00 -2.39 13.28
C ILE A 60 1.98 -1.47 12.06
N ALA A 61 3.09 -0.76 11.80
CA ALA A 61 3.18 0.17 10.69
C ALA A 61 3.07 -0.54 9.32
N SER A 62 3.68 -1.73 9.19
CA SER A 62 3.62 -2.55 7.98
C SER A 62 2.23 -3.10 7.68
N LEU A 63 1.39 -3.31 8.71
CA LEU A 63 0.00 -3.76 8.57
C LEU A 63 -1.00 -2.61 8.45
N ALA A 64 -0.66 -1.42 8.95
CA ALA A 64 -1.51 -0.23 8.83
C ALA A 64 -1.48 0.39 7.43
N LEU A 65 -0.29 0.51 6.83
CA LEU A 65 -0.12 1.08 5.47
C LEU A 65 -0.98 0.42 4.37
N PRO A 66 -1.09 -0.92 4.27
CA PRO A 66 -1.88 -1.61 3.25
C PRO A 66 -3.37 -1.36 3.43
N VAL A 67 -3.84 -1.35 4.67
CA VAL A 67 -5.23 -1.04 5.03
C VAL A 67 -5.55 0.38 4.59
N LEU A 68 -4.70 1.34 4.95
CA LEU A 68 -4.84 2.73 4.54
C LEU A 68 -4.84 2.86 3.00
N ARG A 69 -3.92 2.19 2.30
CA ARG A 69 -3.80 2.24 0.84
C ARG A 69 -4.97 1.57 0.12
N TYR A 70 -5.55 0.52 0.69
CA TYR A 70 -6.70 -0.17 0.11
C TYR A 70 -7.92 0.76 0.05
N PHE A 71 -8.13 1.56 1.10
CA PHE A 71 -9.30 2.41 1.21
C PHE A 71 -9.11 3.84 0.70
N SER A 72 -7.92 4.43 0.84
CA SER A 72 -7.61 5.77 0.32
C SER A 72 -7.26 5.77 -1.18
N GLY A 73 -6.84 4.61 -1.68
CA GLY A 73 -6.16 4.49 -2.96
C GLY A 73 -4.65 4.66 -2.81
N GLY A 74 -3.94 4.85 -3.92
CA GLY A 74 -2.52 5.14 -3.84
C GLY A 74 -1.90 5.49 -5.19
N LEU A 75 -0.75 6.14 -5.12
CA LEU A 75 0.08 6.39 -6.28
C LEU A 75 0.91 5.13 -6.59
N HIS A 76 0.91 4.70 -7.85
CA HIS A 76 1.84 3.68 -8.32
C HIS A 76 2.88 4.37 -9.21
N PHE A 77 4.12 4.46 -8.72
CA PHE A 77 5.21 5.02 -9.51
C PHE A 77 5.49 4.16 -10.73
N LYS A 78 5.92 4.77 -11.85
CA LYS A 78 6.32 4.04 -13.06
C LYS A 78 7.47 3.06 -12.82
N SER A 79 8.26 3.26 -11.76
CA SER A 79 9.35 2.38 -11.36
C SER A 79 9.03 1.67 -10.04
N SER A 80 8.98 0.34 -10.08
CA SER A 80 8.78 -0.51 -8.91
C SER A 80 9.83 -0.26 -7.82
N HIS A 81 11.10 -0.04 -8.21
CA HIS A 81 12.18 0.21 -7.26
C HIS A 81 11.98 1.53 -6.51
N VAL A 82 11.58 2.59 -7.22
CA VAL A 82 11.28 3.90 -6.61
C VAL A 82 10.09 3.79 -5.66
N CYS A 83 9.04 3.07 -6.06
CA CYS A 83 7.89 2.84 -5.20
C CYS A 83 8.29 2.14 -3.90
N ASN A 84 9.14 1.11 -3.98
CA ASN A 84 9.55 0.34 -2.81
C ASN A 84 10.40 1.17 -1.85
N VAL A 85 11.38 1.91 -2.37
CA VAL A 85 12.26 2.77 -1.56
C VAL A 85 11.47 3.88 -0.87
N ILE A 86 10.63 4.61 -1.61
CA ILE A 86 9.84 5.70 -1.03
C ILE A 86 8.85 5.16 0.01
N SER A 87 8.12 4.07 -0.30
CA SER A 87 7.13 3.51 0.62
C SER A 87 7.78 2.96 1.89
N ALA A 88 8.88 2.22 1.77
CA ALA A 88 9.62 1.72 2.92
C ALA A 88 10.18 2.87 3.76
N GLY A 89 10.73 3.91 3.11
CA GLY A 89 11.21 5.12 3.79
C GLY A 89 10.11 5.82 4.58
N MET A 90 8.92 6.00 4.01
CA MET A 90 7.78 6.60 4.71
C MET A 90 7.36 5.79 5.95
N VAL A 91 7.34 4.46 5.84
CA VAL A 91 7.03 3.59 6.99
C VAL A 91 8.11 3.68 8.06
N LEU A 92 9.38 3.61 7.69
CA LEU A 92 10.48 3.70 8.66
C LEU A 92 10.50 5.08 9.33
N ILE A 93 10.24 6.16 8.59
CA ILE A 93 10.04 7.50 9.16
C ILE A 93 8.92 7.48 10.20
N SER A 94 7.78 6.85 9.90
CA SER A 94 6.68 6.75 10.86
C SER A 94 7.00 5.92 12.12
N VAL A 95 7.93 4.97 12.01
CA VAL A 95 8.37 4.13 13.14
C VAL A 95 9.36 4.88 14.03
N TYR A 96 10.34 5.59 13.46
CA TYR A 96 11.44 6.18 14.24
C TYR A 96 11.28 7.66 14.57
N ILE A 97 10.48 8.41 13.80
CA ILE A 97 10.21 9.81 14.11
C ILE A 97 9.09 9.87 15.14
N SER A 98 9.48 10.08 16.40
CA SER A 98 8.52 10.40 17.46
C SER A 98 8.06 11.86 17.31
N VAL A 99 6.75 12.05 17.21
CA VAL A 99 6.12 13.38 17.20
C VAL A 99 5.32 13.53 18.48
N GLN A 100 5.54 14.61 19.23
CA GLN A 100 4.71 14.91 20.39
C GLN A 100 3.27 15.19 19.94
N PHE A 101 2.31 14.45 20.53
CA PHE A 101 0.93 14.46 20.07
C PHE A 101 0.20 15.79 20.31
N TYR A 102 0.56 16.54 21.36
CA TYR A 102 -0.20 17.69 21.86
C TYR A 102 -0.57 18.72 20.78
N TRP A 103 0.40 19.20 20.03
CA TRP A 103 0.16 20.21 18.98
C TRP A 103 0.53 19.67 17.61
N THR A 104 1.76 19.17 17.47
CA THR A 104 2.28 18.72 16.18
C THR A 104 1.57 17.45 15.71
N GLY A 105 1.39 16.45 16.57
CA GLY A 105 0.67 15.23 16.20
C GLY A 105 -0.79 15.46 15.88
N PHE A 106 -1.49 16.28 16.68
CA PHE A 106 -2.89 16.66 16.41
C PHE A 106 -3.03 17.39 15.07
N LEU A 107 -2.15 18.35 14.78
CA LEU A 107 -2.14 19.06 13.49
C LEU A 107 -1.91 18.10 12.32
N ILE A 108 -0.93 17.20 12.41
CA ILE A 108 -0.66 16.19 11.37
C ILE A 108 -1.87 15.29 11.17
N MET A 109 -2.54 14.88 12.25
CA MET A 109 -3.75 14.05 12.19
C MET A 109 -4.88 14.79 11.47
N VAL A 110 -5.19 16.03 11.86
CA VAL A 110 -6.26 16.82 11.24
C VAL A 110 -5.96 17.08 9.76
N VAL A 111 -4.72 17.43 9.41
CA VAL A 111 -4.32 17.65 8.01
C VAL A 111 -4.43 16.37 7.21
N SER A 112 -3.94 15.24 7.73
CA SER A 112 -4.03 13.94 7.05
C SER A 112 -5.48 13.52 6.85
N ALA A 113 -6.30 13.62 7.89
CA ALA A 113 -7.73 13.34 7.85
C ALA A 113 -8.43 14.21 6.79
N THR A 114 -8.11 15.50 6.75
CA THR A 114 -8.67 16.43 5.74
C THR A 114 -8.27 16.05 4.32
N ILE A 115 -6.98 15.74 4.08
CA ILE A 115 -6.49 15.26 2.79
C ILE A 115 -7.24 13.99 2.37
N LEU A 116 -7.44 13.05 3.29
CA LEU A 116 -8.18 11.82 3.06
C LEU A 116 -9.67 12.07 2.76
N ALA A 117 -10.34 13.00 3.44
CA ALA A 117 -11.73 13.38 3.11
C ALA A 117 -11.89 13.85 1.66
N PHE A 118 -10.96 14.66 1.18
CA PHE A 118 -11.07 15.24 -0.16
C PHE A 118 -10.53 14.33 -1.27
N ASN A 119 -9.53 13.49 -0.97
CA ASN A 119 -8.88 12.66 -1.98
C ASN A 119 -9.36 11.20 -1.98
N ALA A 120 -9.93 10.68 -0.90
CA ALA A 120 -10.48 9.34 -0.88
C ALA A 120 -11.93 9.32 -1.38
N PRO A 121 -12.33 8.34 -2.21
CA PRO A 121 -11.53 7.27 -2.79
C PRO A 121 -10.89 7.68 -4.14
N SER A 122 -9.58 7.92 -4.17
CA SER A 122 -8.85 8.17 -5.42
C SER A 122 -8.44 6.83 -6.04
N GLY A 123 -8.65 6.65 -7.35
CA GLY A 123 -8.22 5.43 -8.06
C GLY A 123 -9.08 4.17 -7.87
N ILE A 124 -10.09 4.17 -7.00
CA ILE A 124 -11.04 3.03 -6.81
C ILE A 124 -12.03 2.89 -7.99
N LYS A 125 -12.03 3.83 -8.95
CA LYS A 125 -12.83 3.76 -10.18
C LYS A 125 -12.56 2.51 -11.05
N ARG A 126 -11.48 1.76 -10.78
CA ARG A 126 -11.17 0.46 -11.42
C ARG A 126 -11.63 -0.77 -10.62
N SER A 127 -12.21 -0.57 -9.44
CA SER A 127 -12.74 -1.64 -8.60
C SER A 127 -14.22 -1.88 -8.92
N LYS A 128 -14.69 -3.13 -8.79
CA LYS A 128 -16.10 -3.51 -9.01
C LYS A 128 -17.07 -2.95 -7.94
N ILE A 129 -16.61 -2.07 -7.06
CA ILE A 129 -17.39 -1.53 -5.95
C ILE A 129 -18.37 -0.48 -6.49
N PRO A 130 -19.68 -0.65 -6.27
CA PRO A 130 -20.67 0.34 -6.67
C PRO A 130 -20.38 1.69 -6.01
N SER A 131 -20.49 2.78 -6.77
CA SER A 131 -20.24 4.16 -6.30
C SER A 131 -21.05 4.56 -5.07
N LYS A 132 -22.18 3.89 -4.81
CA LYS A 132 -23.02 4.04 -3.61
C LYS A 132 -22.27 3.80 -2.30
N TYR A 133 -21.22 2.97 -2.29
CA TYR A 133 -20.46 2.62 -1.08
C TYR A 133 -19.23 3.50 -0.84
N TYR A 134 -18.93 4.44 -1.74
CA TYR A 134 -17.77 5.32 -1.59
C TYR A 134 -17.80 6.16 -0.29
N PRO A 135 -18.94 6.72 0.15
CA PRO A 135 -19.01 7.44 1.42
C PRO A 135 -18.73 6.55 2.64
N VAL A 136 -19.17 5.29 2.60
CA VAL A 136 -18.93 4.30 3.66
C VAL A 136 -17.46 3.92 3.71
N LEU A 137 -16.82 3.75 2.55
CA LEU A 137 -15.38 3.50 2.46
C LEU A 137 -14.57 4.64 3.09
N THR A 138 -14.93 5.88 2.79
CA THR A 138 -14.30 7.06 3.40
C THR A 138 -14.52 7.05 4.92
N ALA A 139 -15.72 6.76 5.40
CA ALA A 139 -16.00 6.70 6.85
C ALA A 139 -15.16 5.64 7.59
N ILE A 140 -14.94 4.46 6.98
CA ILE A 140 -14.07 3.42 7.56
C ILE A 140 -12.63 3.93 7.72
N VAL A 141 -12.15 4.72 6.76
CA VAL A 141 -10.80 5.29 6.84
C VAL A 141 -10.64 6.29 7.96
N PHE A 142 -11.68 7.09 8.23
CA PHE A 142 -11.66 8.01 9.36
C PHE A 142 -11.76 7.29 10.72
N ALA A 143 -12.24 6.05 10.74
CA ALA A 143 -12.40 5.25 11.94
C ALA A 143 -11.21 4.34 12.26
N ALA A 144 -10.27 4.17 11.32
CA ALA A 144 -9.08 3.32 11.42
C ALA A 144 -7.83 4.14 11.77
#